data_AF-A0A9Q4TNW6-F1
#
_entry.id   AF-A0A9Q4TNW6-F1
#
_cell.length_a   1.000
_cell.length_b   1.000
_cell.length_c   1.000
_cell.angle_alpha   90.00
_cell.angle_beta   90.00
_cell.angle_gamma   90.00
#
_symmetry.space_group_name_H-M   'P 1'
#
loop_
_entity.id
_entity.type
_entity.pdbx_description
1 polymer ?
#
loop_
_entity_poly.entity_id
_entity_poly.type
_entity_poly.pdbx_seq_one_letter_code
_entity_poly.pdbx_strand_id
1 'polypeptide(L)'
;MGLNYRKSFKIGKNTRVNVSKTGGIGISTGTKGVRVSVNKKGVRTQVGSNGMYYRDQYNFKNNSNTSYEAELISTDNISHNLPKELKAKASTKQWVLVLIGLFSVLIGSQNNSLIALFIGIIFCIWSLFCKDTRASLKYNIATFHFFKGNFDKSLNYAYKSRYIKDTEQVNKLIRLIIEKTSK
;
A
#
# COMPACT_ATOMS: atom_id res chain seq x y z
N MET A 1 -12.60 -20.13 24.45
CA MET A 1 -13.43 -18.89 24.51
C MET A 1 -12.51 -17.68 24.46
N GLY A 2 -12.13 -17.23 23.25
CA GLY A 2 -11.09 -16.20 23.09
C GLY A 2 -11.60 -14.76 23.19
N LEU A 3 -10.71 -13.82 23.52
CA LEU A 3 -10.97 -12.38 23.53
C LEU A 3 -11.38 -11.90 22.13
N ASN A 4 -12.61 -11.36 22.04
CA ASN A 4 -13.14 -10.74 20.83
C ASN A 4 -13.08 -9.22 20.96
N TYR A 5 -12.22 -8.57 20.18
CA TYR A 5 -12.20 -7.12 20.06
C TYR A 5 -13.17 -6.66 18.98
N ARG A 6 -14.16 -5.86 19.37
CA ARG A 6 -15.08 -5.13 18.47
C ARG A 6 -15.24 -3.72 18.99
N LYS A 7 -14.80 -2.74 18.20
CA LYS A 7 -14.96 -1.32 18.51
C LYS A 7 -15.60 -0.59 17.35
N SER A 8 -16.41 0.42 17.63
CA SER A 8 -17.08 1.21 16.60
C SER A 8 -17.05 2.68 16.95
N PHE A 9 -16.43 3.49 16.09
CA PHE A 9 -16.23 4.92 16.29
C PHE A 9 -17.14 5.71 15.37
N LYS A 10 -17.81 6.74 15.90
CA LYS A 10 -18.54 7.71 15.09
C LYS A 10 -17.54 8.72 14.53
N ILE A 11 -17.57 8.95 13.23
CA ILE A 11 -16.70 9.92 12.53
C ILE A 11 -17.51 11.10 12.01
N GLY A 12 -18.82 10.94 11.88
CA GLY A 12 -19.74 12.02 11.55
C GLY A 12 -21.17 11.70 11.97
N LYS A 13 -22.11 12.59 11.63
CA LYS A 13 -23.53 12.49 12.03
C LYS A 13 -24.20 11.17 11.63
N ASN A 14 -23.79 10.61 10.48
CA ASN A 14 -24.41 9.42 9.90
C ASN A 14 -23.39 8.34 9.49
N THR A 15 -22.11 8.51 9.85
CA THR A 15 -21.03 7.61 9.43
C THR A 15 -20.24 7.09 10.63
N ARG A 16 -19.95 5.79 10.62
CA ARG A 16 -19.15 5.11 11.63
C ARG A 16 -18.15 4.15 11.02
N VAL A 17 -17.00 4.02 11.66
CA VAL A 17 -16.00 2.98 11.38
C VAL A 17 -16.11 1.90 12.43
N ASN A 18 -16.23 0.65 11.99
CA ASN A 18 -16.28 -0.54 12.82
C ASN A 18 -14.95 -1.29 12.64
N VAL A 19 -14.31 -1.64 13.74
CA VAL A 19 -13.07 -2.42 13.78
C VAL A 19 -13.35 -3.69 14.56
N SER A 20 -13.12 -4.84 13.96
CA SER A 20 -13.32 -6.14 14.61
C SER A 20 -12.32 -7.18 14.14
N LYS A 21 -11.97 -8.13 15.02
CA LYS A 21 -11.02 -9.21 14.70
C LYS A 21 -11.46 -10.05 13.47
N THR A 22 -12.73 -10.44 13.42
CA THR A 22 -13.28 -11.31 12.37
C THR A 22 -13.78 -10.54 11.14
N GLY A 23 -14.27 -9.32 11.33
CA GLY A 23 -14.85 -8.50 10.26
C GLY A 23 -13.88 -7.47 9.65
N GLY A 24 -12.68 -7.33 10.21
CA GLY A 24 -11.72 -6.31 9.83
C GLY A 24 -12.24 -4.89 10.13
N ILE A 25 -11.77 -3.94 9.32
CA ILE A 25 -12.23 -2.56 9.31
C ILE A 25 -13.40 -2.45 8.32
N GLY A 26 -14.48 -1.79 8.73
CA GLY A 26 -15.64 -1.55 7.89
C GLY A 26 -16.25 -0.17 8.14
N ILE A 27 -16.79 0.44 7.10
CA ILE A 27 -17.41 1.76 7.15
C ILE A 27 -18.91 1.58 6.94
N SER A 28 -19.71 2.21 7.80
CA SER A 28 -21.16 2.27 7.62
C SER A 28 -21.59 3.72 7.52
N THR A 29 -22.40 4.04 6.51
CA THR A 29 -22.99 5.36 6.33
C THR A 29 -24.48 5.27 6.02
N GLY A 30 -25.27 6.19 6.57
CA GLY A 30 -26.69 6.29 6.25
C GLY A 30 -27.56 6.94 7.32
N THR A 31 -28.75 7.31 6.90
CA THR A 31 -29.78 7.96 7.73
C THR A 31 -30.77 6.92 8.27
N LYS A 32 -31.71 7.37 9.09
CA LYS A 32 -32.80 6.51 9.56
C LYS A 32 -33.64 6.13 8.34
N GLY A 33 -33.51 4.87 7.93
CA GLY A 33 -34.30 4.26 6.86
C GLY A 33 -33.53 3.90 5.59
N VAL A 34 -32.30 4.40 5.42
CA VAL A 34 -31.37 3.96 4.36
C VAL A 34 -29.97 3.91 4.93
N ARG A 35 -29.34 2.73 4.89
CA ARG A 35 -27.96 2.53 5.37
C ARG A 35 -27.19 1.58 4.47
N VAL A 36 -25.99 2.00 4.11
CA VAL A 36 -25.00 1.18 3.38
C VAL A 36 -23.82 0.92 4.31
N SER A 37 -23.36 -0.33 4.34
CA SER A 37 -22.22 -0.76 5.14
C SER A 37 -21.26 -1.56 4.30
N VAL A 38 -20.00 -1.14 4.25
CA VAL A 38 -18.93 -1.82 3.52
C VAL A 38 -17.95 -2.39 4.54
N ASN A 39 -17.66 -3.68 4.44
CA ASN A 39 -16.65 -4.35 5.26
C ASN A 39 -15.86 -5.36 4.41
N LYS A 40 -14.89 -6.05 5.02
CA LYS A 40 -14.09 -7.08 4.34
C LYS A 40 -14.93 -8.19 3.68
N LYS A 41 -16.13 -8.48 4.21
CA LYS A 41 -17.00 -9.54 3.69
C LYS A 41 -17.85 -9.08 2.51
N GLY A 42 -18.10 -7.78 2.37
CA GLY A 42 -18.99 -7.28 1.33
C GLY A 42 -19.63 -5.92 1.60
N VAL A 43 -20.58 -5.60 0.74
CA VAL A 43 -21.45 -4.43 0.85
C VAL A 43 -22.83 -4.88 1.30
N ARG A 44 -23.35 -4.27 2.35
CA ARG A 44 -24.69 -4.50 2.88
C ARG A 44 -25.51 -3.23 2.78
N THR A 45 -26.65 -3.31 2.11
CA THR A 45 -27.60 -2.21 1.95
C THR A 45 -28.87 -2.55 2.72
N GLN A 46 -29.37 -1.57 3.48
CA GLN A 46 -30.61 -1.69 4.24
C GLN A 46 -31.48 -0.49 3.93
N VAL A 47 -32.71 -0.74 3.48
CA VAL A 47 -33.71 0.28 3.16
C VAL A 47 -35.02 -0.09 3.84
N GLY A 48 -35.70 0.85 4.47
CA GLY A 48 -37.02 0.64 5.05
C GLY A 48 -37.28 1.46 6.31
N SER A 49 -38.53 1.57 6.71
CA SER A 49 -38.94 2.37 7.86
C SER A 49 -40.07 1.67 8.61
N ASN A 50 -40.36 2.13 9.84
CA ASN A 50 -41.49 1.68 10.65
C ASN A 50 -41.59 0.14 10.82
N GLY A 51 -40.46 -0.51 11.05
CA GLY A 51 -40.39 -1.95 11.34
C GLY A 51 -40.21 -2.85 10.13
N MET A 52 -40.43 -2.35 8.91
CA MET A 52 -40.20 -3.07 7.67
C MET A 52 -38.83 -2.68 7.08
N TYR A 53 -37.97 -3.67 6.83
CA TYR A 53 -36.64 -3.44 6.25
C TYR A 53 -36.33 -4.45 5.16
N TYR A 54 -36.04 -3.93 3.96
CA TYR A 54 -35.37 -4.68 2.90
C TYR A 54 -33.85 -4.65 3.13
N ARG A 55 -33.21 -5.82 3.07
CA ARG A 55 -31.77 -5.95 3.28
C ARG A 55 -31.17 -6.76 2.15
N ASP A 56 -30.19 -6.17 1.49
CA ASP A 56 -29.41 -6.84 0.45
C ASP A 56 -27.94 -6.88 0.87
N GLN A 57 -27.25 -7.97 0.50
CA GLN A 57 -25.87 -8.19 0.85
C GLN A 57 -25.10 -8.77 -0.34
N TYR A 58 -24.23 -7.96 -0.90
CA TYR A 58 -23.26 -8.38 -1.89
C TYR A 58 -21.98 -8.84 -1.19
N ASN A 59 -21.63 -10.12 -1.34
CA ASN A 59 -20.40 -10.66 -0.76
C ASN A 59 -19.24 -10.50 -1.73
N PHE A 60 -18.09 -10.03 -1.23
CA PHE A 60 -16.87 -10.09 -2.02
C PHE A 60 -16.40 -11.54 -2.10
N LYS A 61 -16.08 -12.01 -3.31
CA LYS A 61 -15.52 -13.34 -3.51
C LYS A 61 -14.18 -13.42 -2.78
N ASN A 62 -14.14 -14.15 -1.67
CA ASN A 62 -12.90 -14.43 -0.96
C ASN A 62 -12.05 -15.37 -1.81
N ASN A 63 -11.06 -14.82 -2.53
CA ASN A 63 -9.94 -15.60 -3.06
C ASN A 63 -8.93 -15.89 -1.94
N SER A 64 -9.40 -16.43 -0.82
CA SER A 64 -8.55 -16.80 0.30
C SER A 64 -8.30 -18.30 0.24
N ASN A 65 -7.17 -18.69 -0.37
CA ASN A 65 -6.19 -19.69 0.12
C ASN A 65 -5.17 -20.11 -0.95
N THR A 66 -4.56 -19.18 -1.71
CA THR A 66 -3.50 -19.60 -2.67
C THR A 66 -2.44 -18.56 -2.97
N SER A 67 -2.20 -17.58 -2.09
CA SER A 67 -1.25 -16.51 -2.42
C SER A 67 -0.36 -16.04 -1.28
N TYR A 68 -0.82 -15.89 -0.05
CA TYR A 68 0.01 -15.24 0.98
C TYR A 68 1.16 -16.09 1.52
N GLU A 69 0.97 -17.41 1.69
CA GLU A 69 2.03 -18.32 2.16
C GLU A 69 3.00 -18.69 1.03
N ALA A 70 2.48 -18.84 -0.19
CA ALA A 70 3.30 -19.04 -1.39
C ALA A 70 4.09 -17.79 -1.77
N GLU A 71 3.56 -16.58 -1.52
CA GLU A 71 4.24 -15.32 -1.80
C GLU A 71 5.39 -15.09 -0.81
N LEU A 72 5.22 -15.40 0.48
CA LEU A 72 6.29 -15.35 1.50
C LEU A 72 7.44 -16.33 1.20
N ILE A 73 7.10 -17.60 0.89
CA ILE A 73 8.08 -18.63 0.51
C ILE A 73 8.76 -18.27 -0.81
N SER A 74 8.05 -17.64 -1.76
CA SER A 74 8.66 -17.17 -3.00
C SER A 74 9.58 -15.97 -2.77
N THR A 75 9.24 -15.00 -1.91
CA THR A 75 10.11 -13.86 -1.59
C THR A 75 11.40 -14.27 -0.90
N ASP A 76 11.36 -15.26 -0.01
CA ASP A 76 12.58 -15.76 0.66
C ASP A 76 13.51 -16.48 -0.32
N ASN A 77 12.97 -17.36 -1.17
CA ASN A 77 13.75 -18.06 -2.20
C ASN A 77 14.25 -17.13 -3.33
N ILE A 78 13.50 -16.07 -3.66
CA ILE A 78 13.91 -15.01 -4.59
C ILE A 78 15.03 -14.16 -3.97
N SER A 79 14.97 -13.86 -2.67
CA SER A 79 16.01 -13.08 -1.98
C SER A 79 17.38 -13.77 -1.96
N HIS A 80 17.38 -15.11 -1.95
CA HIS A 80 18.58 -15.94 -1.91
C HIS A 80 19.25 -16.14 -3.28
N ASN A 81 18.50 -15.98 -4.38
CA ASN A 81 19.00 -16.08 -5.77
C ASN A 81 19.17 -14.72 -6.47
N LEU A 82 18.95 -13.61 -5.76
CA LEU A 82 19.20 -12.28 -6.28
C LEU A 82 20.73 -12.08 -6.42
N PRO A 83 21.27 -11.82 -7.62
CA PRO A 83 22.64 -11.33 -7.73
C PRO A 83 22.77 -10.15 -6.76
N LYS A 84 23.72 -10.21 -5.83
CA LYS A 84 23.91 -9.16 -4.80
C LYS A 84 23.98 -7.74 -5.41
N GLU A 85 24.31 -7.67 -6.69
CA GLU A 85 24.42 -6.49 -7.53
C GLU A 85 23.10 -5.88 -8.04
N LEU A 86 21.98 -6.61 -7.99
CA LEU A 86 20.63 -6.11 -8.36
C LEU A 86 19.83 -5.57 -7.17
N LYS A 87 20.32 -5.75 -5.93
CA LYS A 87 19.71 -5.13 -4.74
C LYS A 87 19.73 -3.62 -4.94
N ALA A 88 18.54 -3.04 -5.06
CA ALA A 88 18.37 -1.59 -5.15
C ALA A 88 19.15 -0.95 -4.00
N LYS A 89 20.16 -0.16 -4.33
CA LYS A 89 20.87 0.63 -3.31
C LYS A 89 19.87 1.71 -2.90
N ALA A 90 19.13 1.46 -1.82
CA ALA A 90 18.19 2.42 -1.28
C ALA A 90 18.93 3.75 -1.12
N SER A 91 18.37 4.83 -1.66
CA SER A 91 18.95 6.17 -1.56
C SER A 91 19.04 6.55 -0.09
N THR A 92 20.20 6.31 0.51
CA THR A 92 20.46 6.52 1.95
C THR A 92 20.17 7.96 2.34
N LYS A 93 20.41 8.91 1.43
CA LYS A 93 20.13 10.35 1.61
C LYS A 93 18.63 10.66 1.79
N GLN A 94 17.71 9.87 1.23
CA GLN A 94 16.26 10.14 1.30
C GLN A 94 15.62 9.62 2.58
N TRP A 95 16.06 8.45 3.04
CA TRP A 95 15.61 7.93 4.34
C TRP A 95 15.99 8.86 5.48
N VAL A 96 17.17 9.49 5.39
CA VAL A 96 17.58 10.54 6.34
C VAL A 96 16.60 11.73 6.34
N LEU A 97 16.16 12.21 5.17
CA LEU A 97 15.19 13.32 5.07
C LEU A 97 13.81 12.95 5.62
N VAL A 98 13.34 11.72 5.38
CA VAL A 98 12.07 11.22 5.94
C VAL A 98 12.16 11.11 7.47
N LEU A 99 13.28 10.62 8.00
CA LEU A 99 13.51 10.52 9.44
C LEU A 99 13.58 11.90 10.10
N ILE A 100 14.24 12.87 9.48
CA ILE A 100 14.28 14.26 9.96
C ILE A 100 12.86 14.86 9.96
N GLY A 101 12.08 14.64 8.91
CA GLY A 101 10.67 15.07 8.84
C GLY A 101 9.82 14.46 9.96
N LEU A 102 9.91 13.14 10.17
CA LEU A 102 9.21 12.44 11.26
C LEU A 102 9.62 12.94 12.64
N PHE A 103 10.92 13.20 12.83
CA PHE A 103 11.46 13.71 14.10
C PHE A 103 10.94 15.13 14.39
N SER A 104 10.85 16.00 13.39
CA SER A 104 10.30 17.34 13.54
C SER A 104 8.81 17.34 13.93
N VAL A 105 8.03 16.37 13.44
CA VAL A 105 6.61 16.18 13.80
C VAL A 105 6.46 15.77 15.27
N LEU A 106 7.33 14.87 15.75
CA LEU A 106 7.32 14.45 17.15
C LEU A 106 7.64 15.60 18.11
N ILE A 107 8.66 16.42 17.80
CA ILE A 107 9.02 17.60 18.62
C ILE A 107 7.89 18.63 18.59
N GLY A 108 7.31 18.91 17.42
CA GLY A 108 6.21 19.86 17.27
C GLY A 108 4.96 19.47 18.08
N SER A 109 4.72 18.15 18.21
CA SER A 109 3.59 17.61 18.97
C SER A 109 3.69 17.82 20.49
N GLN A 110 4.91 17.82 21.05
CA GLN A 110 5.08 18.05 22.49
C GLN A 110 4.98 19.55 22.85
N ASN A 111 5.45 20.42 21.96
CA ASN A 111 5.53 21.86 22.21
C ASN A 111 4.34 22.66 21.65
N ASN A 112 3.29 21.99 21.14
CA ASN A 112 2.15 22.61 20.45
C ASN A 112 2.53 23.62 19.35
N SER A 113 3.72 23.45 18.75
CA SER A 113 4.20 24.33 17.68
C SER A 113 3.59 23.88 16.35
N LEU A 114 2.47 24.48 15.97
CA LEU A 114 1.80 24.24 14.69
C LEU A 114 2.74 24.48 13.50
N ILE A 115 3.63 25.46 13.61
CA ILE A 115 4.60 25.82 12.57
C ILE A 115 5.57 24.66 12.30
N ALA A 116 6.09 24.01 13.36
CA ALA A 116 6.98 22.86 13.21
C ALA A 116 6.27 21.64 12.59
N LEU A 117 4.98 21.43 12.91
CA LEU A 117 4.16 20.39 12.29
C LEU A 117 3.97 20.62 10.78
N PHE A 118 3.64 21.86 10.36
CA PHE A 118 3.47 22.18 8.95
C PHE A 118 4.78 22.02 8.16
N ILE A 119 5.91 22.46 8.70
CA ILE A 119 7.23 22.30 8.06
C ILE A 119 7.58 20.82 7.88
N GLY A 120 7.35 19.99 8.92
CA GLY A 120 7.59 18.54 8.85
C GLY A 120 6.72 17.85 7.80
N ILE A 121 5.42 18.21 7.72
CA ILE A 121 4.50 17.69 6.70
C ILE A 121 4.95 18.10 5.29
N ILE A 122 5.35 19.36 5.10
CA ILE A 122 5.85 19.85 3.80
C ILE A 122 7.10 19.07 3.37
N PHE A 123 8.06 18.85 4.27
CA PHE A 123 9.26 18.07 3.97
C PHE A 123 8.95 16.59 3.64
N CYS A 124 8.03 15.98 4.37
CA CYS A 124 7.56 14.62 4.08
C CYS A 124 6.90 14.53 2.70
N ILE A 125 6.03 15.48 2.36
CA ILE A 125 5.39 15.55 1.04
C ILE A 125 6.45 15.77 -0.04
N TRP A 126 7.38 16.72 0.15
CA TRP A 126 8.46 16.98 -0.81
C TRP A 126 9.28 15.71 -1.09
N SER A 127 9.62 14.95 -0.05
CA SER A 127 10.37 13.70 -0.19
C SER A 127 9.68 12.67 -1.11
N LEU A 128 8.34 12.61 -1.09
CA LEU A 128 7.56 11.74 -1.99
C LEU A 128 7.55 12.22 -3.45
N PHE A 129 7.77 13.52 -3.69
CA PHE A 129 7.80 14.10 -5.03
C PHE A 129 9.19 14.13 -5.68
N CYS A 130 10.24 13.77 -4.95
CA CYS A 130 11.60 13.65 -5.49
C CYS A 130 11.65 12.66 -6.67
N LYS A 131 12.34 13.05 -7.75
CA LYS A 131 12.48 12.21 -8.97
C LYS A 131 13.12 10.85 -8.65
N ASP A 132 14.07 10.85 -7.72
CA ASP A 132 14.82 9.67 -7.32
C ASP A 132 13.96 8.60 -6.62
N THR A 133 13.04 8.99 -5.73
CA THR A 133 12.13 8.04 -5.05
C THR A 133 11.19 7.39 -6.06
N ARG A 134 10.67 8.18 -6.99
CA ARG A 134 9.81 7.71 -8.08
C ARG A 134 10.53 6.75 -9.01
N ALA A 135 11.77 7.05 -9.40
CA ALA A 135 12.59 6.14 -10.20
C ALA A 135 12.84 4.82 -9.47
N SER A 136 13.27 4.87 -8.20
CA SER A 136 13.52 3.69 -7.40
C SER A 136 12.27 2.82 -7.20
N LEU A 137 11.10 3.43 -6.99
CA LEU A 137 9.84 2.72 -6.86
C LEU A 137 9.48 1.95 -8.14
N LYS A 138 9.64 2.58 -9.32
CA LYS A 138 9.42 1.91 -10.60
C LYS A 138 10.43 0.79 -10.86
N TYR A 139 11.70 0.97 -10.47
CA TYR A 139 12.72 -0.07 -10.54
C TYR A 139 12.33 -1.29 -9.67
N ASN A 140 11.87 -1.07 -8.44
CA ASN A 140 11.44 -2.15 -7.56
C ASN A 140 10.20 -2.90 -8.10
N ILE A 141 9.27 -2.19 -8.74
CA ILE A 141 8.14 -2.82 -9.43
C ILE A 141 8.63 -3.66 -10.62
N ALA A 142 9.61 -3.15 -11.38
CA ALA A 142 10.20 -3.87 -12.51
C ALA A 142 10.88 -5.17 -12.05
N THR A 143 11.68 -5.13 -10.98
CA THR A 143 12.33 -6.32 -10.41
C THR A 143 11.30 -7.31 -9.87
N PHE A 144 10.24 -6.85 -9.20
CA PHE A 144 9.14 -7.73 -8.76
C PHE A 144 8.50 -8.48 -9.93
N HIS A 145 8.20 -7.80 -11.04
CA HIS A 145 7.64 -8.44 -12.23
C HIS A 145 8.62 -9.37 -12.94
N PHE A 146 9.93 -9.06 -12.91
CA PHE A 146 10.97 -9.94 -13.43
C PHE A 146 10.95 -11.30 -12.71
N PHE A 147 10.84 -11.28 -11.38
CA PHE A 147 10.78 -12.51 -10.59
C PHE A 147 9.48 -13.29 -10.77
N LYS A 148 8.38 -12.59 -11.03
CA LYS A 148 7.11 -13.23 -11.39
C LYS A 148 7.13 -13.89 -12.77
N GLY A 149 8.22 -13.73 -13.54
CA GLY A 149 8.34 -14.24 -14.91
C GLY A 149 7.54 -13.44 -15.95
N ASN A 150 6.99 -12.28 -15.57
CA ASN A 150 6.25 -11.44 -16.50
C ASN A 150 7.20 -10.37 -17.10
N PHE A 151 7.94 -10.78 -18.13
CA PHE A 151 9.03 -9.99 -18.72
C PHE A 151 8.52 -8.72 -19.41
N ASP A 152 7.38 -8.76 -20.09
CA ASP A 152 6.82 -7.57 -20.78
C ASP A 152 6.50 -6.43 -19.81
N LYS A 153 5.83 -6.77 -18.69
CA LYS A 153 5.53 -5.79 -17.65
C LYS A 153 6.81 -5.30 -16.97
N SER A 154 7.74 -6.21 -16.70
CA SER A 154 9.04 -5.88 -16.12
C SER A 154 9.80 -4.87 -16.99
N LEU A 155 9.89 -5.12 -18.30
CA LEU A 155 10.56 -4.27 -19.28
C LEU A 155 9.91 -2.88 -19.35
N ASN A 156 8.57 -2.82 -19.39
CA ASN A 156 7.83 -1.55 -19.40
C ASN A 156 8.13 -0.70 -18.15
N TYR A 157 8.11 -1.29 -16.96
CA TYR A 157 8.43 -0.59 -15.73
C TYR A 157 9.92 -0.19 -15.65
N ALA A 158 10.82 -1.02 -16.16
CA ALA A 158 12.24 -0.71 -16.24
C ALA A 158 12.51 0.51 -17.15
N TYR A 159 11.90 0.58 -18.34
CA TYR A 159 11.99 1.76 -19.20
C TYR A 159 11.38 3.01 -18.56
N LYS A 160 10.24 2.87 -17.88
CA LYS A 160 9.63 3.99 -17.14
C LYS A 160 10.50 4.48 -15.97
N SER A 161 11.31 3.60 -15.38
CA SER A 161 12.33 3.97 -14.39
C SER A 161 13.47 4.73 -15.05
N ARG A 162 14.03 4.18 -16.15
CA ARG A 162 15.11 4.78 -16.92
C ARG A 162 14.77 6.18 -17.42
N TYR A 163 13.54 6.37 -17.89
CA TYR A 163 13.03 7.66 -18.34
C TYR A 163 13.07 8.74 -17.25
N ILE A 164 12.84 8.38 -15.99
CA ILE A 164 12.92 9.33 -14.88
C ILE A 164 14.37 9.60 -14.50
N LYS A 165 15.15 8.53 -14.35
CA LYS A 165 16.56 8.59 -13.98
C LYS A 165 17.28 7.41 -14.59
N ASP A 166 18.21 7.71 -15.48
CA ASP A 166 19.08 6.70 -16.04
C ASP A 166 20.09 6.25 -14.97
N THR A 167 20.08 4.96 -14.67
CA THR A 167 21.00 4.36 -13.71
C THR A 167 21.54 3.07 -14.28
N GLU A 168 22.80 2.78 -13.96
CA GLU A 168 23.49 1.56 -14.40
C GLU A 168 22.71 0.30 -13.97
N GLN A 169 22.09 0.32 -12.79
CA GLN A 169 21.25 -0.77 -12.26
C GLN A 169 20.04 -1.05 -13.17
N VAL A 170 19.35 0.00 -13.64
CA VAL A 170 18.18 -0.15 -14.53
C VAL A 170 18.61 -0.70 -15.89
N ASN A 171 19.72 -0.21 -16.44
CA ASN A 171 20.23 -0.70 -17.72
C ASN A 171 20.68 -2.16 -17.65
N LYS A 172 21.31 -2.57 -16.55
CA LYS A 172 21.69 -3.97 -16.29
C LYS A 172 20.45 -4.86 -16.17
N LEU A 173 19.41 -4.42 -15.47
CA LEU A 173 18.12 -5.14 -15.39
C LEU A 173 17.49 -5.33 -16.78
N ILE A 174 17.46 -4.28 -17.61
CA ILE A 174 16.91 -4.36 -18.98
C ILE A 174 17.68 -5.39 -19.82
N ARG A 175 19.02 -5.39 -19.76
CA ARG A 175 19.84 -6.37 -20.48
C ARG A 175 19.53 -7.81 -20.07
N LEU A 176 19.40 -8.06 -18.76
CA LEU A 176 19.04 -9.38 -18.23
C LEU A 176 17.64 -9.84 -18.63
N ILE A 177 16.67 -8.91 -18.68
CA ILE A 177 15.32 -9.21 -19.18
C ILE A 177 15.41 -9.66 -20.64
N ILE A 178 16.11 -8.90 -21.49
CA ILE A 178 16.24 -9.19 -22.92
C ILE A 178 16.91 -10.55 -23.16
N GLU A 179 18.02 -10.82 -22.46
CA GLU A 179 18.74 -12.10 -22.57
C GLU A 179 17.83 -13.29 -22.21
N LYS A 180 17.01 -13.13 -21.17
CA LYS A 180 16.11 -14.18 -20.69
C LYS A 180 14.88 -14.37 -21.58
N THR A 181 14.47 -13.36 -22.33
CA THR A 181 13.40 -13.47 -23.34
C THR A 181 13.87 -14.02 -24.69
N SER A 182 15.18 -13.93 -24.98
CA SER A 182 15.76 -14.45 -26.23
C SER A 182 16.16 -15.93 -26.20
N LYS A 183 16.16 -16.56 -25.02
CA LYS A 183 16.39 -18.00 -24.82
C LYS A 183 15.05 -18.71 -24.72
#